data_AF-A0A2I2FNS0-F1
#
_entry.id   AF-A0A2I2FNS0-F1
#
_cell.length_a   1.000
_cell.length_b   1.000
_cell.length_c   1.000
_cell.angle_alpha   90.00
_cell.angle_beta   90.00
_cell.angle_gamma   90.00
#
_symmetry.space_group_name_H-M   'P 1'
#
loop_
_entity.id
_entity.type
_entity.pdbx_description
1 polymer ?
#
loop_
_entity_poly.entity_id
_entity_poly.type
_entity_poly.pdbx_seq_one_letter_code
_entity_poly.pdbx_strand_id
1 'polypeptide(L)'
;MKSSLLCLGLCILSLGSALPEPASNGQASANAVKRLVFDCSDGQVGDTCLNMCYGSKCKNLGSTFTWDHPNSSTQGKRSRLAGCGSGNRCSKAPYGKGYQCDEYPFKSVKEADKGKQVNRCVRSRYNSRQGNVLRQFYYSNGKFKGKGCDGKSPCKFSLSFAKASKYGYCKKGGGGCKNDGNEHTKAGPAKREEEVDASGYYRLGSGEVIYVPDGAAVGDVVYKATFTNSNGTMIADVATLTDDDDEDDDDDEFDVEEDTIVEEVEDYE
;
A
#
# COMPACT_ATOMS: atom_id res chain seq x y z
N MET A 1 30.71 73.01 41.68
CA MET A 1 30.32 71.63 42.05
C MET A 1 29.09 71.28 41.22
N LYS A 2 29.22 70.28 40.36
CA LYS A 2 28.22 69.84 39.37
C LYS A 2 27.50 68.62 39.93
N SER A 3 26.19 68.53 39.74
CA SER A 3 25.45 67.25 39.68
C SER A 3 24.10 67.47 39.02
N SER A 4 24.01 67.14 37.72
CA SER A 4 22.75 66.91 37.02
C SER A 4 22.52 65.40 36.96
N LEU A 5 21.41 64.94 37.53
CA LEU A 5 20.95 63.56 37.38
C LEU A 5 20.42 63.36 35.95
N LEU A 6 20.95 62.34 35.27
CA LEU A 6 20.41 61.79 34.02
C LEU A 6 19.54 60.58 34.39
N CYS A 7 18.23 60.65 34.18
CA CYS A 7 17.35 59.48 34.18
C CYS A 7 17.39 58.83 32.79
N LEU A 8 18.00 57.64 32.67
CA LEU A 8 17.81 56.76 31.53
C LEU A 8 16.51 55.96 31.75
N GLY A 9 15.51 56.18 30.90
CA GLY A 9 14.35 55.29 30.77
C GLY A 9 14.72 54.06 29.95
N LEU A 10 14.59 52.87 30.55
CA LEU A 10 14.61 51.61 29.83
C LEU A 10 13.24 51.37 29.18
N CYS A 11 13.18 51.40 27.84
CA CYS A 11 12.08 50.79 27.08
C CYS A 11 12.31 49.28 27.01
N ILE A 12 11.48 48.50 27.72
CA ILE A 12 11.41 47.05 27.56
C ILE A 12 10.53 46.79 26.32
N LEU A 13 11.16 46.40 25.20
CA LEU A 13 10.48 45.82 24.05
C LEU A 13 10.12 44.38 24.41
N SER A 14 8.85 44.12 24.72
CA SER A 14 8.31 42.76 24.83
C SER A 14 8.18 42.17 23.42
N LEU A 15 9.17 41.39 23.00
CA LEU A 15 9.07 40.46 21.88
C LEU A 15 8.14 39.32 22.31
N GLY A 16 6.84 39.52 22.11
CA GLY A 16 5.88 38.42 22.14
C GLY A 16 6.15 37.52 20.94
N SER A 17 6.86 36.41 21.15
CA SER A 17 6.95 35.33 20.18
C SER A 17 5.56 34.72 20.05
N ALA A 18 4.80 35.15 19.04
CA ALA A 18 3.63 34.43 18.59
C ALA A 18 4.11 33.03 18.19
N LEU A 19 3.72 32.02 18.97
CA LEU A 19 3.84 30.63 18.57
C LEU A 19 3.08 30.47 17.25
N PRO A 20 3.64 29.82 16.22
CA PRO A 20 2.90 29.54 15.00
C PRO A 20 1.65 28.74 15.38
N GLU A 21 0.49 29.26 14.99
CA GLU A 21 -0.77 28.54 15.11
C GLU A 21 -0.65 27.20 14.38
N PRO A 22 -1.21 26.10 14.92
CA PRO A 22 -1.23 24.84 14.20
C PRO A 22 -1.90 25.04 12.85
N ALA A 23 -1.20 24.64 11.78
CA ALA A 23 -1.66 24.80 10.41
C ALA A 23 -3.10 24.29 10.28
N SER A 24 -4.01 25.18 9.86
CA SER A 24 -5.40 24.80 9.63
C SER A 24 -5.45 23.68 8.61
N ASN A 25 -6.21 22.63 8.93
CA ASN A 25 -6.37 21.38 8.20
C ASN A 25 -7.16 21.52 6.87
N GLY A 26 -6.93 22.60 6.11
CA GLY A 26 -7.86 23.12 5.11
C GLY A 26 -7.31 23.36 3.69
N GLN A 27 -6.09 22.94 3.38
CA GLN A 27 -5.58 22.96 2.00
C GLN A 27 -4.82 21.68 1.70
N ALA A 28 -5.57 20.60 1.48
CA ALA A 28 -5.08 19.53 0.63
C ALA A 28 -4.69 20.18 -0.71
N SER A 29 -3.41 20.11 -1.07
CA SER A 29 -2.87 20.65 -2.31
C SER A 29 -3.70 20.13 -3.49
N ALA A 30 -4.00 20.98 -4.47
CA ALA A 30 -4.64 20.56 -5.73
C ALA A 30 -3.84 19.48 -6.49
N ASN A 31 -2.63 19.16 -6.02
CA ASN A 31 -1.75 18.11 -6.52
C ASN A 31 -1.57 16.91 -5.56
N ALA A 32 -2.34 16.82 -4.47
CA ALA A 32 -2.23 15.72 -3.52
C ALA A 32 -2.47 14.37 -4.21
N VAL A 33 -1.53 13.43 -4.07
CA VAL A 33 -1.65 12.10 -4.67
C VAL A 33 -2.62 11.27 -3.83
N LYS A 34 -3.55 10.57 -4.50
CA LYS A 34 -4.41 9.58 -3.84
C LYS A 34 -3.61 8.32 -3.56
N ARG A 35 -3.50 7.94 -2.29
CA ARG A 35 -2.77 6.75 -1.84
C ARG A 35 -3.73 5.72 -1.28
N LEU A 36 -3.67 4.50 -1.82
CA LEU A 36 -4.37 3.35 -1.26
C LEU A 36 -3.41 2.62 -0.31
N VAL A 37 -3.78 2.55 0.97
CA VAL A 37 -3.00 1.84 1.99
C VAL A 37 -3.58 0.46 2.23
N PHE A 38 -2.71 -0.54 2.13
CA PHE A 38 -3.00 -1.91 2.54
C PHE A 38 -2.46 -2.18 3.95
N ASP A 39 -3.32 -2.70 4.83
CA ASP A 39 -2.89 -3.22 6.14
C ASP A 39 -2.31 -4.64 5.98
N CYS A 40 -1.04 -4.77 6.34
CA CYS A 40 -0.25 -5.97 6.13
C CYS A 40 -0.38 -7.03 7.26
N SER A 41 -1.30 -6.83 8.21
CA SER A 41 -1.59 -7.78 9.28
C SER A 41 -2.20 -9.10 8.76
N ASP A 42 -2.02 -10.20 9.50
CA ASP A 42 -2.51 -11.54 9.08
C ASP A 42 -4.04 -11.67 9.08
N GLY A 43 -4.75 -10.75 9.73
CA GLY A 43 -6.21 -10.64 9.65
C GLY A 43 -6.69 -9.70 8.54
N GLN A 44 -5.80 -9.25 7.65
CA GLN A 44 -6.05 -8.24 6.60
C GLN A 44 -5.60 -8.80 5.24
N VAL A 45 -4.68 -8.14 4.51
CA VAL A 45 -4.16 -8.66 3.23
C VAL A 45 -2.87 -9.48 3.36
N GLY A 46 -2.39 -9.70 4.59
CA GLY A 46 -1.42 -10.74 4.92
C GLY A 46 -0.17 -10.77 4.03
N ASP A 47 0.10 -11.94 3.44
CA ASP A 47 1.31 -12.22 2.67
C ASP A 47 1.34 -11.59 1.26
N THR A 48 0.23 -11.03 0.78
CA THR A 48 0.25 -10.23 -0.48
C THR A 48 1.12 -8.98 -0.33
N CYS A 49 1.22 -8.41 0.88
CA CYS A 49 2.15 -7.31 1.15
C CYS A 49 3.62 -7.68 0.91
N LEU A 50 4.02 -8.95 1.11
CA LEU A 50 5.38 -9.38 0.78
C LEU A 50 5.64 -9.19 -0.72
N ASN A 51 4.73 -9.65 -1.57
CA ASN A 51 4.86 -9.51 -3.01
C ASN A 51 4.84 -8.04 -3.44
N MET A 52 3.92 -7.24 -2.90
CA MET A 52 3.82 -5.82 -3.22
C MET A 52 5.09 -5.05 -2.82
N CYS A 53 5.59 -5.24 -1.60
CA CYS A 53 6.82 -4.58 -1.15
C CYS A 53 8.07 -5.06 -1.90
N TYR A 54 8.17 -6.36 -2.19
CA TYR A 54 9.27 -6.88 -3.00
C TYR A 54 9.23 -6.29 -4.41
N GLY A 55 8.06 -6.25 -5.03
CA GLY A 55 7.87 -5.68 -6.35
C GLY A 55 8.19 -4.18 -6.40
N SER A 56 7.66 -3.41 -5.45
CA SER A 56 7.87 -1.96 -5.41
C SER A 56 9.32 -1.61 -5.09
N LYS A 57 9.89 -2.20 -4.03
CA LYS A 57 11.18 -1.81 -3.48
C LYS A 57 12.35 -2.61 -4.08
N CYS A 58 12.24 -3.94 -4.09
CA CYS A 58 13.36 -4.83 -4.43
C CYS A 58 13.49 -5.11 -5.94
N LYS A 59 12.46 -4.79 -6.71
CA LYS A 59 12.42 -4.93 -8.17
C LYS A 59 12.17 -3.59 -8.89
N ASN A 60 12.10 -2.50 -8.13
CA ASN A 60 11.91 -1.15 -8.65
C ASN A 60 10.76 -1.08 -9.69
N LEU A 61 9.65 -1.77 -9.42
CA LEU A 61 8.49 -1.77 -10.31
C LEU A 61 7.58 -0.56 -10.06
N GLY A 62 7.94 0.28 -9.09
CA GLY A 62 7.17 1.42 -8.62
C GLY A 62 5.94 1.02 -7.80
N SER A 63 5.28 2.01 -7.22
CA SER A 63 4.05 1.93 -6.43
C SER A 63 2.96 2.86 -6.93
N THR A 64 3.27 3.70 -7.92
CA THR A 64 2.30 4.57 -8.59
C THR A 64 1.77 3.89 -9.84
N PHE A 65 0.45 3.75 -9.90
CA PHE A 65 -0.24 2.99 -10.92
C PHE A 65 -1.32 3.79 -11.63
N THR A 66 -1.58 3.37 -12.86
CA THR A 66 -2.67 3.86 -13.68
C THR A 66 -3.67 2.73 -13.91
N TRP A 67 -4.82 2.78 -13.24
CA TRP A 67 -5.94 1.91 -13.58
C TRP A 67 -6.53 2.36 -14.92
N ASP A 68 -6.43 1.49 -15.93
CA ASP A 68 -6.82 1.75 -17.31
C ASP A 68 -8.07 0.98 -17.73
N HIS A 69 -8.83 0.44 -16.75
CA HIS A 69 -10.03 -0.36 -16.96
C HIS A 69 -9.87 -1.43 -18.05
N PRO A 70 -8.87 -2.33 -17.91
CA PRO A 70 -8.54 -3.29 -18.95
C PRO A 70 -9.64 -4.33 -19.11
N ASN A 71 -9.95 -4.69 -20.36
CA ASN A 71 -10.82 -5.82 -20.66
C ASN A 71 -10.18 -7.17 -20.27
N SER A 72 -10.97 -8.25 -20.28
CA SER A 72 -10.54 -9.59 -19.89
C SER A 72 -9.34 -10.13 -20.69
N SER A 73 -9.26 -9.80 -21.98
CA SER A 73 -8.13 -10.20 -22.84
C SER A 73 -6.83 -9.54 -22.40
N THR A 74 -6.86 -8.23 -22.13
CA THR A 74 -5.71 -7.47 -21.63
C THR A 74 -5.29 -7.95 -20.24
N GLN A 75 -6.24 -8.15 -19.32
CA GLN A 75 -5.95 -8.69 -17.99
C GLN A 75 -5.31 -10.08 -18.10
N GLY A 76 -5.86 -10.98 -18.91
CA GLY A 76 -5.30 -12.32 -19.12
C GLY A 76 -3.91 -12.29 -19.75
N LYS A 77 -3.62 -11.33 -20.65
CA LYS A 77 -2.26 -11.11 -21.17
C LYS A 77 -1.32 -10.69 -20.04
N ARG A 78 -1.69 -9.69 -19.23
CA ARG A 78 -0.91 -9.21 -18.10
C ARG A 78 -0.61 -10.33 -17.10
N SER A 79 -1.60 -11.15 -16.75
CA SER A 79 -1.36 -12.28 -15.84
C SER A 79 -0.43 -13.35 -16.42
N ARG A 80 -0.51 -13.60 -17.73
CA ARG A 80 0.47 -14.47 -18.42
C ARG A 80 1.87 -13.87 -18.52
N LEU A 81 2.03 -12.54 -18.42
CA LEU A 81 3.34 -11.89 -18.35
C LEU A 81 3.94 -11.97 -16.96
N ALA A 82 3.10 -11.95 -15.92
CA ALA A 82 3.53 -12.17 -14.53
C ALA A 82 3.88 -13.63 -14.22
N GLY A 83 3.27 -14.58 -14.93
CA GLY A 83 3.42 -16.02 -14.67
C GLY A 83 2.23 -16.65 -13.94
N CYS A 84 1.15 -15.89 -13.74
CA CYS A 84 -0.09 -16.32 -13.07
C CYS A 84 -1.15 -16.89 -14.02
N GLY A 85 -0.81 -17.14 -15.30
CA GLY A 85 -1.71 -17.72 -16.28
C GLY A 85 -1.67 -19.26 -16.35
N SER A 86 -1.79 -19.80 -17.56
CA SER A 86 -1.65 -21.25 -17.79
C SER A 86 -0.30 -21.76 -17.28
N GLY A 87 -0.33 -22.83 -16.49
CA GLY A 87 0.86 -23.41 -15.87
C GLY A 87 1.32 -22.73 -14.57
N ASN A 88 0.51 -21.83 -14.00
CA ASN A 88 0.73 -21.22 -12.68
C ASN A 88 1.28 -22.24 -11.66
N ARG A 89 2.36 -21.88 -10.99
CA ARG A 89 3.03 -22.72 -9.99
C ARG A 89 2.26 -22.82 -8.68
N CYS A 90 1.39 -21.86 -8.37
CA CYS A 90 0.69 -21.80 -7.09
C CYS A 90 -0.43 -22.84 -6.95
N SER A 91 -0.89 -23.40 -8.08
CA SER A 91 -1.82 -24.55 -8.07
C SER A 91 -1.12 -25.90 -7.97
N LYS A 92 0.22 -25.92 -7.81
CA LYS A 92 1.05 -27.14 -7.74
C LYS A 92 1.81 -27.19 -6.42
N ALA A 93 2.29 -28.39 -6.06
CA ALA A 93 3.14 -28.59 -4.90
C ALA A 93 4.39 -27.66 -4.93
N PRO A 94 4.84 -27.12 -3.77
CA PRO A 94 4.37 -27.40 -2.41
C PRO A 94 3.11 -26.63 -1.98
N TYR A 95 2.54 -25.81 -2.87
CA TYR A 95 1.27 -25.10 -2.65
C TYR A 95 0.09 -26.02 -3.02
N GLY A 96 -0.86 -25.54 -3.83
CA GLY A 96 -2.04 -26.28 -4.23
C GLY A 96 -3.32 -25.55 -3.80
N LYS A 97 -4.32 -26.30 -3.35
CA LYS A 97 -5.61 -25.74 -2.90
C LYS A 97 -5.38 -24.74 -1.76
N GLY A 98 -6.12 -23.62 -1.78
CA GLY A 98 -5.99 -22.53 -0.79
C GLY A 98 -4.90 -21.50 -1.11
N TYR A 99 -4.16 -21.66 -2.21
CA TYR A 99 -3.18 -20.68 -2.68
C TYR A 99 -3.53 -20.14 -4.06
N GLN A 100 -3.23 -18.85 -4.26
CA GLN A 100 -3.37 -18.16 -5.53
C GLN A 100 -2.07 -17.48 -5.93
N CYS A 101 -1.96 -17.14 -7.21
CA CYS A 101 -0.84 -16.37 -7.74
C CYS A 101 -1.20 -14.89 -7.67
N ASP A 102 -0.60 -14.20 -6.72
CA ASP A 102 -0.64 -12.74 -6.63
C ASP A 102 0.44 -12.15 -7.53
N GLU A 103 0.17 -11.00 -8.12
CA GLU A 103 1.01 -10.40 -9.16
C GLU A 103 1.19 -8.90 -8.95
N TYR A 104 2.43 -8.45 -9.10
CA TYR A 104 2.80 -7.05 -8.93
C TYR A 104 3.75 -6.58 -10.04
N PRO A 105 3.42 -5.48 -10.78
CA PRO A 105 2.15 -4.73 -10.75
C PRO A 105 0.91 -5.57 -11.09
N PHE A 106 -0.25 -5.14 -10.59
CA PHE A 106 -1.52 -5.84 -10.76
C PHE A 106 -1.96 -5.95 -12.23
N LYS A 107 -2.65 -7.03 -12.61
CA LYS A 107 -3.23 -7.14 -13.98
C LYS A 107 -4.21 -6.01 -14.34
N SER A 108 -4.78 -5.34 -13.34
CA SER A 108 -5.73 -4.25 -13.51
C SER A 108 -5.07 -2.92 -13.93
N VAL A 109 -3.74 -2.78 -13.83
CA VAL A 109 -3.06 -1.49 -14.07
C VAL A 109 -2.18 -1.52 -15.32
N LYS A 110 -2.01 -0.35 -15.94
CA LYS A 110 -1.27 -0.18 -17.21
C LYS A 110 0.19 -0.59 -17.09
N GLU A 111 0.79 -0.41 -15.92
CA GLU A 111 2.20 -0.70 -15.67
C GLU A 111 2.54 -2.19 -15.87
N ALA A 112 1.55 -3.08 -15.74
CA ALA A 112 1.68 -4.50 -16.03
C ALA A 112 1.87 -4.83 -17.53
N ASP A 113 1.67 -3.88 -18.45
CA ASP A 113 1.97 -4.07 -19.88
C ASP A 113 3.47 -4.19 -20.15
N LYS A 114 4.32 -3.65 -19.27
CA LYS A 114 5.79 -3.65 -19.40
C LYS A 114 6.40 -5.05 -19.32
N GLY A 115 5.69 -6.01 -18.72
CA GLY A 115 6.27 -7.30 -18.35
C GLY A 115 7.15 -7.19 -17.10
N LYS A 116 7.84 -8.29 -16.77
CA LYS A 116 8.76 -8.42 -15.61
C LYS A 116 8.09 -8.27 -14.24
N GLN A 117 6.77 -8.39 -14.17
CA GLN A 117 6.05 -8.46 -12.90
C GLN A 117 6.63 -9.58 -12.04
N VAL A 118 6.60 -9.36 -10.74
CA VAL A 118 6.79 -10.44 -9.77
C VAL A 118 5.46 -11.09 -9.44
N ASN A 119 5.53 -12.38 -9.13
CA ASN A 119 4.44 -13.14 -8.58
C ASN A 119 4.86 -13.86 -7.30
N ARG A 120 3.90 -14.03 -6.40
CA ARG A 120 4.04 -14.80 -5.16
C ARG A 120 2.85 -15.76 -5.03
N CYS A 121 3.11 -16.96 -4.55
CA CYS A 121 2.01 -17.82 -4.10
C CYS A 121 1.58 -17.40 -2.71
N VAL A 122 0.36 -16.88 -2.62
CA VAL A 122 -0.25 -16.30 -1.42
C VAL A 122 -1.50 -17.09 -1.06
N ARG A 123 -1.97 -16.98 0.18
CA ARG A 123 -3.27 -17.59 0.54
C ARG A 123 -4.40 -16.94 -0.26
N SER A 124 -5.34 -17.76 -0.74
CA SER A 124 -6.48 -17.29 -1.57
C SER A 124 -7.20 -16.12 -0.93
N ARG A 125 -7.57 -16.25 0.36
CA ARG A 125 -8.27 -15.21 1.12
C ARG A 125 -7.56 -13.85 1.10
N TYR A 126 -6.24 -13.83 1.26
CA TYR A 126 -5.47 -12.57 1.24
C TYR A 126 -5.49 -11.92 -0.14
N ASN A 127 -5.40 -12.73 -1.18
CA ASN A 127 -5.48 -12.28 -2.56
C ASN A 127 -6.88 -11.76 -2.94
N SER A 128 -7.94 -12.48 -2.52
CA SER A 128 -9.34 -12.07 -2.69
C SER A 128 -9.60 -10.72 -2.04
N ARG A 129 -9.15 -10.53 -0.79
CA ARG A 129 -9.26 -9.26 -0.05
C ARG A 129 -8.57 -8.09 -0.76
N GLN A 130 -7.32 -8.29 -1.20
CA GLN A 130 -6.60 -7.29 -1.98
C GLN A 130 -7.38 -6.92 -3.25
N GLY A 131 -7.89 -7.93 -3.97
CA GLY A 131 -8.73 -7.76 -5.15
C GLY A 131 -10.02 -7.00 -4.88
N ASN A 132 -10.74 -7.31 -3.80
CA ASN A 132 -11.98 -6.65 -3.41
C ASN A 132 -11.75 -5.16 -3.11
N VAL A 133 -10.71 -4.84 -2.33
CA VAL A 133 -10.32 -3.44 -2.04
C VAL A 133 -10.01 -2.68 -3.33
N LEU A 134 -9.20 -3.25 -4.23
CA LEU A 134 -8.88 -2.63 -5.52
C LEU A 134 -10.12 -2.40 -6.37
N ARG A 135 -10.99 -3.41 -6.48
CA ARG A 135 -12.24 -3.31 -7.24
C ARG A 135 -13.13 -2.20 -6.69
N GLN A 136 -13.37 -2.17 -5.38
CA GLN A 136 -14.21 -1.13 -4.79
C GLN A 136 -13.60 0.27 -4.92
N PHE A 137 -12.26 0.39 -4.82
CA PHE A 137 -11.56 1.65 -5.08
C PHE A 137 -11.71 2.11 -6.54
N TYR A 138 -11.56 1.21 -7.53
CA TYR A 138 -11.69 1.55 -8.94
C TYR A 138 -13.08 2.04 -9.33
N TYR A 139 -14.13 1.41 -8.80
CA TYR A 139 -15.51 1.78 -9.12
C TYR A 139 -16.12 2.75 -8.11
N SER A 140 -15.38 3.17 -7.09
CA SER A 140 -15.88 3.95 -5.95
C SER A 140 -17.16 3.36 -5.34
N ASN A 141 -17.19 2.04 -5.15
CA ASN A 141 -18.30 1.34 -4.54
C ASN A 141 -18.18 1.32 -3.01
N GLY A 142 -19.29 1.03 -2.32
CA GLY A 142 -19.30 0.86 -0.87
C GLY A 142 -18.72 2.06 -0.13
N LYS A 143 -17.74 1.80 0.74
CA LYS A 143 -17.07 2.82 1.57
C LYS A 143 -16.10 3.71 0.78
N PHE A 144 -15.81 3.39 -0.49
CA PHE A 144 -15.01 4.22 -1.39
C PHE A 144 -15.82 5.23 -2.21
N LYS A 145 -17.13 5.36 -1.97
CA LYS A 145 -17.99 6.31 -2.71
C LYS A 145 -17.44 7.74 -2.67
N GLY A 146 -17.12 8.30 -3.85
CA GLY A 146 -16.55 9.64 -4.02
C GLY A 146 -15.06 9.78 -3.68
N LYS A 147 -14.39 8.68 -3.30
CA LYS A 147 -12.99 8.67 -2.85
C LYS A 147 -12.04 8.06 -3.89
N GLY A 148 -12.50 7.01 -4.56
CA GLY A 148 -11.72 6.22 -5.51
C GLY A 148 -11.61 6.83 -6.91
N CYS A 149 -11.74 5.98 -7.93
CA CYS A 149 -11.63 6.36 -9.33
C CYS A 149 -12.98 6.66 -10.01
N ASP A 150 -14.09 6.46 -9.31
CA ASP A 150 -15.47 6.70 -9.77
C ASP A 150 -15.82 5.98 -11.08
N GLY A 151 -15.19 4.82 -11.33
CA GLY A 151 -15.35 4.08 -12.58
C GLY A 151 -14.76 4.78 -13.81
N LYS A 152 -14.00 5.86 -13.63
CA LYS A 152 -13.42 6.66 -14.71
C LYS A 152 -11.94 6.32 -14.88
N SER A 153 -11.61 5.69 -16.00
CA SER A 153 -10.23 5.46 -16.44
C SER A 153 -9.78 6.49 -17.49
N PRO A 154 -8.49 6.87 -17.54
CA PRO A 154 -7.43 6.43 -16.65
C PRO A 154 -7.50 7.09 -15.27
N CYS A 155 -7.24 6.31 -14.23
CA CYS A 155 -7.16 6.81 -12.86
C CYS A 155 -5.79 6.51 -12.27
N LYS A 156 -5.13 7.55 -11.75
CA LYS A 156 -3.82 7.42 -11.10
C LYS A 156 -3.98 7.35 -9.59
N PHE A 157 -3.23 6.45 -8.97
CA PHE A 157 -3.15 6.29 -7.53
C PHE A 157 -1.79 5.67 -7.18
N SER A 158 -1.40 5.77 -5.92
CA SER A 158 -0.17 5.17 -5.42
C SER A 158 -0.46 4.22 -4.26
N LEU A 159 0.39 3.22 -4.05
CA LEU A 159 0.26 2.28 -2.94
C LEU A 159 1.14 2.66 -1.76
N SER A 160 0.67 2.33 -0.57
CA SER A 160 1.39 2.45 0.69
C SER A 160 1.00 1.28 1.60
N PHE A 161 1.77 1.05 2.67
CA PHE A 161 1.61 -0.15 3.49
C PHE A 161 1.59 0.18 4.98
N ALA A 162 0.52 -0.20 5.67
CA ALA A 162 0.41 -0.10 7.13
C ALA A 162 0.81 -1.42 7.78
N LYS A 163 1.33 -1.35 9.02
CA LYS A 163 1.71 -2.53 9.83
C LYS A 163 2.61 -3.53 9.08
N ALA A 164 3.47 -3.02 8.21
CA ALA A 164 4.28 -3.81 7.29
C ALA A 164 5.67 -4.18 7.86
N SER A 165 6.03 -3.67 9.04
CA SER A 165 7.37 -3.81 9.63
C SER A 165 7.80 -5.27 9.90
N LYS A 166 6.85 -6.21 10.01
CA LYS A 166 7.15 -7.64 10.10
C LYS A 166 7.76 -8.22 8.83
N TYR A 167 7.60 -7.55 7.69
CA TYR A 167 8.09 -8.00 6.40
C TYR A 167 9.38 -7.27 6.05
N GLY A 168 10.49 -8.02 5.90
CA GLY A 168 11.80 -7.45 5.59
C GLY A 168 11.81 -6.59 4.32
N TYR A 169 10.94 -6.88 3.34
CA TYR A 169 10.81 -6.11 2.11
C TYR A 169 10.20 -4.72 2.31
N CYS A 170 9.36 -4.53 3.34
CA CYS A 170 8.65 -3.30 3.64
C CYS A 170 9.37 -2.45 4.70
N LYS A 171 10.70 -2.31 4.54
CA LYS A 171 11.55 -1.54 5.45
C LYS A 171 12.38 -0.53 4.71
N LYS A 172 12.75 0.57 5.37
CA LYS A 172 13.74 1.53 4.85
C LYS A 172 15.14 0.87 4.86
N GLY A 173 15.99 1.16 3.87
CA GLY A 173 17.40 0.72 3.87
C GLY A 173 17.72 -0.69 3.30
N GLY A 174 19.02 -0.92 3.06
CA GLY A 174 19.63 -1.91 2.14
C GLY A 174 19.62 -3.41 2.48
N GLY A 175 18.88 -3.84 3.52
CA GLY A 175 18.98 -5.20 4.09
C GLY A 175 17.83 -6.16 3.76
N GLY A 176 16.76 -5.66 3.13
CA GLY A 176 15.49 -6.38 3.05
C GLY A 176 15.34 -7.33 1.86
N CYS A 177 16.06 -7.13 0.77
CA CYS A 177 15.66 -7.68 -0.54
C CYS A 177 16.16 -9.10 -0.89
N LYS A 178 16.41 -9.93 0.12
CA LYS A 178 16.72 -11.35 -0.11
C LYS A 178 15.42 -12.12 -0.31
N ASN A 179 15.18 -12.58 -1.54
CA ASN A 179 14.06 -13.45 -1.92
C ASN A 179 13.99 -14.68 -0.99
N ASP A 180 12.81 -14.94 -0.43
CA ASP A 180 12.54 -16.06 0.50
C ASP A 180 12.32 -17.40 -0.23
N GLY A 181 12.37 -17.39 -1.56
CA GLY A 181 12.14 -18.52 -2.45
C GLY A 181 10.77 -18.50 -3.13
N ASN A 182 9.87 -17.62 -2.70
CA ASN A 182 8.51 -17.54 -3.22
C ASN A 182 8.26 -16.31 -4.12
N GLU A 183 9.19 -15.37 -4.26
CA GLU A 183 9.09 -14.37 -5.34
C GLU A 183 9.61 -14.91 -6.67
N HIS A 184 8.76 -14.91 -7.69
CA HIS A 184 9.07 -15.38 -9.03
C HIS A 184 8.74 -14.32 -10.07
N THR A 185 9.32 -14.45 -11.24
CA THR A 185 8.85 -13.81 -12.47
C THR A 185 8.40 -14.93 -13.41
N LYS A 186 7.87 -14.59 -14.59
CA LYS A 186 7.61 -15.59 -15.64
C LYS A 186 8.84 -16.45 -16.00
N ALA A 187 10.04 -15.89 -15.86
CA ALA A 187 11.29 -16.58 -16.20
C ALA A 187 11.82 -17.49 -15.07
N GLY A 188 11.13 -17.58 -13.92
CA GLY A 188 11.57 -18.32 -12.74
C GLY A 188 11.85 -17.41 -11.54
N PRO A 189 12.60 -17.89 -10.53
CA PRO A 189 12.84 -17.15 -9.30
C PRO A 189 13.31 -15.72 -9.54
N ALA A 190 12.68 -14.76 -8.86
CA ALA A 190 13.01 -13.35 -9.02
C ALA A 190 14.39 -13.09 -8.40
N LYS A 191 15.32 -12.59 -9.23
CA LYS A 191 16.62 -12.14 -8.74
C LYS A 191 16.50 -10.73 -8.16
N ARG A 192 17.34 -10.45 -7.15
CA ARG A 192 17.52 -9.11 -6.57
C ARG A 192 17.86 -8.14 -7.69
N GLU A 193 17.15 -7.01 -7.73
CA GLU A 193 17.58 -5.82 -8.47
C GLU A 193 18.03 -4.76 -7.45
N GLU A 194 18.73 -3.72 -7.91
CA GLU A 194 19.21 -2.64 -7.05
C GLU A 194 18.03 -2.01 -6.29
N GLU A 195 18.23 -1.74 -5.00
CA GLU A 195 17.18 -1.20 -4.12
C GLU A 195 16.88 0.25 -4.45
N VAL A 196 15.61 0.62 -4.32
CA VAL A 196 15.17 2.01 -4.44
C VAL A 196 15.43 2.74 -3.12
N ASP A 197 16.26 3.79 -3.16
CA ASP A 197 16.61 4.60 -1.98
C ASP A 197 15.53 5.64 -1.62
N ALA A 198 14.46 5.74 -2.41
CA ALA A 198 13.37 6.71 -2.22
C ALA A 198 12.31 6.28 -1.19
N SER A 199 12.45 5.10 -0.58
CA SER A 199 11.46 4.59 0.37
C SER A 199 11.54 5.29 1.73
N GLY A 200 10.39 5.54 2.36
CA GLY A 200 10.32 6.23 3.65
C GLY A 200 9.14 5.79 4.52
N TYR A 201 9.18 6.23 5.78
CA TYR A 201 8.07 6.10 6.71
C TYR A 201 7.40 7.45 6.87
N TYR A 202 6.07 7.46 6.92
CA TYR A 202 5.29 8.69 6.97
C TYR A 202 4.21 8.57 8.04
N ARG A 203 4.05 9.61 8.84
CA ARG A 203 2.99 9.69 9.85
C ARG A 203 1.73 10.28 9.24
N LEU A 204 0.60 9.69 9.59
CA LEU A 204 -0.72 10.17 9.24
C LEU A 204 -1.29 11.11 10.31
N GLY A 205 -2.34 11.87 9.97
CA GLY A 205 -3.05 12.74 10.92
C GLY A 205 -3.62 11.98 12.13
N SER A 206 -4.02 10.72 11.94
CA SER A 206 -4.41 9.80 13.04
C SER A 206 -3.26 9.40 13.97
N GLY A 207 -2.01 9.66 13.59
CA GLY A 207 -0.79 9.27 14.31
C GLY A 207 -0.20 7.92 13.88
N GLU A 208 -0.90 7.14 13.05
CA GLU A 208 -0.37 5.89 12.46
C GLU A 208 0.83 6.18 11.54
N VAL A 209 1.78 5.25 11.48
CA VAL A 209 2.93 5.32 10.57
C VAL A 209 2.80 4.27 9.47
N ILE A 210 2.92 4.72 8.22
CA ILE A 210 2.89 3.88 7.02
C ILE A 210 4.24 3.84 6.33
N TYR A 211 4.53 2.73 5.67
CA TYR A 211 5.67 2.58 4.78
C TYR A 211 5.27 2.98 3.34
N VAL A 212 6.11 3.78 2.69
CA VAL A 212 5.87 4.30 1.35
C VAL A 212 7.08 4.00 0.45
N PRO A 213 6.95 3.15 -0.60
CA PRO A 213 8.10 2.69 -1.39
C PRO A 213 8.79 3.74 -2.25
N ASP A 214 8.01 4.65 -2.84
CA ASP A 214 8.52 5.68 -3.77
C ASP A 214 8.50 7.08 -3.15
N GLY A 215 8.38 7.17 -1.83
CA GLY A 215 8.19 8.43 -1.11
C GLY A 215 6.77 9.00 -1.23
N ALA A 216 6.51 10.05 -0.47
CA ALA A 216 5.27 10.81 -0.44
C ALA A 216 5.50 12.27 -0.08
N ALA A 217 4.48 13.10 -0.28
CA ALA A 217 4.47 14.48 0.18
C ALA A 217 3.49 14.68 1.35
N VAL A 218 3.82 15.63 2.23
CA VAL A 218 2.87 16.11 3.24
C VAL A 218 1.62 16.66 2.53
N GLY A 219 0.45 16.26 3.02
CA GLY A 219 -0.85 16.59 2.44
C GLY A 219 -1.37 15.58 1.41
N ASP A 220 -0.61 14.55 1.06
CA ASP A 220 -1.14 13.42 0.27
C ASP A 220 -2.32 12.76 1.01
N VAL A 221 -3.37 12.44 0.27
CA VAL A 221 -4.59 11.83 0.82
C VAL A 221 -4.45 10.32 0.83
N VAL A 222 -4.71 9.71 1.98
CA VAL A 222 -4.60 8.29 2.24
C VAL A 222 -5.98 7.69 2.43
N TYR A 223 -6.23 6.56 1.77
CA TYR A 223 -7.40 5.72 1.99
C TYR A 223 -6.94 4.35 2.47
N LYS A 224 -7.25 4.00 3.71
CA LYS A 224 -6.86 2.73 4.34
C LYS A 224 -8.08 1.82 4.46
N ALA A 225 -8.03 0.65 3.83
CA ALA A 225 -9.06 -0.37 3.97
C ALA A 225 -8.71 -1.33 5.12
N THR A 226 -9.65 -1.55 6.03
CA THR A 226 -9.50 -2.49 7.16
C THR A 226 -10.72 -3.40 7.26
N PHE A 227 -10.51 -4.70 7.07
CA PHE A 227 -11.53 -5.75 7.19
C PHE A 227 -11.96 -5.91 8.65
N THR A 228 -13.25 -5.91 8.91
CA THR A 228 -13.82 -5.91 10.28
C THR A 228 -13.90 -7.31 10.88
N ASN A 229 -13.93 -8.34 10.04
CA ASN A 229 -14.00 -9.75 10.45
C ASN A 229 -12.63 -10.40 10.67
N SER A 230 -11.61 -9.63 11.06
CA SER A 230 -10.20 -10.08 11.16
C SER A 230 -9.98 -11.29 12.09
N ASN A 231 -10.92 -11.57 13.01
CA ASN A 231 -10.86 -12.67 13.98
C ASN A 231 -11.66 -13.93 13.58
N GLY A 232 -12.45 -13.89 12.50
CA GLY A 232 -13.53 -14.87 12.27
C GLY A 232 -13.14 -16.26 11.78
N THR A 233 -11.92 -16.48 11.26
CA THR A 233 -11.63 -17.68 10.45
C THR A 233 -10.17 -18.16 10.54
N MET A 234 -9.53 -18.06 11.71
CA MET A 234 -8.28 -18.79 11.95
C MET A 234 -8.51 -20.30 12.22
N ILE A 235 -9.77 -20.75 12.28
CA ILE A 235 -10.16 -22.12 12.71
C ILE A 235 -10.83 -22.95 11.59
N ALA A 236 -11.24 -22.35 10.48
CA ALA A 236 -12.00 -23.07 9.44
C ALA A 236 -11.15 -23.79 8.37
N ASP A 237 -9.82 -23.67 8.40
CA ASP A 237 -8.95 -24.37 7.43
C ASP A 237 -8.74 -25.87 7.73
N VAL A 238 -9.37 -26.44 8.79
CA VAL A 238 -9.22 -27.85 9.18
C VAL A 238 -10.54 -28.66 9.25
N ALA A 239 -11.70 -28.02 9.15
CA ALA A 239 -12.99 -28.73 9.08
C ALA A 239 -13.96 -27.80 8.35
N THR A 240 -14.21 -27.95 7.06
CA THR A 240 -15.01 -29.06 6.50
C THR A 240 -14.64 -29.32 5.04
N LEU A 241 -14.29 -30.57 4.75
CA LEU A 241 -14.29 -31.14 3.40
C LEU A 241 -15.74 -31.45 3.02
N THR A 242 -16.41 -30.52 2.35
CA THR A 242 -17.56 -30.82 1.49
C THR A 242 -17.46 -30.00 0.23
N ASP A 243 -17.92 -30.64 -0.84
CA ASP A 243 -17.72 -30.32 -2.25
C ASP A 243 -18.34 -28.99 -2.69
N ASP A 244 -17.82 -28.51 -3.83
CA ASP A 244 -18.42 -27.50 -4.70
C ASP A 244 -18.78 -26.16 -4.06
N ASP A 245 -17.79 -25.32 -3.81
CA ASP A 245 -18.06 -23.89 -3.67
C ASP A 245 -16.89 -23.06 -4.24
N ASP A 246 -17.15 -22.54 -5.44
CA ASP A 246 -16.70 -21.21 -5.88
C ASP A 246 -17.37 -20.13 -4.99
N GLU A 247 -17.33 -20.29 -3.66
CA GLU A 247 -17.91 -19.32 -2.73
C GLU A 247 -17.02 -18.07 -2.74
N ASP A 248 -17.64 -17.02 -3.25
CA ASP A 248 -17.18 -15.67 -3.31
C ASP A 248 -16.70 -15.18 -1.92
N ASP A 249 -15.40 -15.26 -1.65
CA ASP A 249 -14.70 -14.47 -0.60
C ASP A 249 -14.88 -12.93 -0.79
N ASP A 250 -15.71 -12.48 -1.75
CA ASP A 250 -16.10 -11.08 -1.97
C ASP A 250 -17.00 -10.51 -0.84
N ASP A 251 -17.46 -11.35 0.08
CA ASP A 251 -18.34 -10.97 1.21
C ASP A 251 -17.60 -10.43 2.44
N ASP A 252 -16.26 -10.40 2.41
CA ASP A 252 -15.47 -9.81 3.49
C ASP A 252 -15.71 -8.29 3.59
N GLU A 253 -16.49 -7.86 4.59
CA GLU A 253 -16.76 -6.45 4.86
C GLU A 253 -15.51 -5.73 5.41
N PHE A 254 -15.26 -4.52 4.89
CA PHE A 254 -14.21 -3.64 5.37
C PHE A 254 -14.69 -2.19 5.46
N ASP A 255 -14.06 -1.45 6.37
CA ASP A 255 -14.21 0.00 6.46
C ASP A 255 -13.05 0.70 5.74
N VAL A 256 -13.32 1.93 5.30
CA VAL A 256 -12.31 2.80 4.66
C VAL A 256 -12.16 4.05 5.49
N GLU A 257 -10.97 4.20 6.08
CA GLU A 257 -10.54 5.41 6.75
C GLU A 257 -9.85 6.34 5.75
N GLU A 258 -10.20 7.62 5.78
CA GLU A 258 -9.53 8.67 5.01
C GLU A 258 -8.68 9.49 5.97
N ASP A 259 -7.43 9.70 5.61
CA ASP A 259 -6.44 10.42 6.41
C ASP A 259 -5.48 11.19 5.50
N THR A 260 -4.54 11.92 6.06
CA THR A 260 -3.52 12.68 5.33
C THR A 260 -2.13 12.44 5.90
N ILE A 261 -1.11 12.48 5.03
CA ILE A 261 0.28 12.45 5.48
C ILE A 261 0.63 13.81 6.09
N VAL A 262 1.17 13.81 7.32
CA VAL A 262 1.52 15.04 8.06
C VAL A 262 3.03 15.26 8.18
N GLU A 263 3.84 14.20 8.19
CA GLU A 263 5.31 14.28 8.22
C GLU A 263 5.98 13.00 7.69
N GLU A 264 7.23 13.12 7.26
CA GLU A 264 8.14 11.99 7.09
C GLU A 264 8.79 11.66 8.44
N VAL A 265 9.00 10.37 8.72
CA VAL A 265 9.63 9.87 9.94
C VAL A 265 10.97 9.27 9.58
N GLU A 266 12.06 9.89 10.04
CA GLU A 266 13.43 9.46 9.71
C GLU A 266 13.88 8.20 10.48
N ASP A 267 13.49 8.10 11.76
CA ASP A 267 13.94 7.06 12.71
C ASP A 267 12.79 6.12 13.13
N TYR A 268 12.26 5.33 12.20
CA TYR A 268 11.18 4.37 12.47
C TYR A 268 11.62 2.94 12.14
N GLU A 269 12.13 2.20 13.13
CA GLU A 269 12.37 0.75 13.06
C GLU A 269 12.21 0.05 14.41
#